data_AF-A0A535S042-F1
#
_entry.id   AF-A0A535S042-F1
#
_cell.length_a   1.000
_cell.length_b   1.000
_cell.length_c   1.000
_cell.angle_alpha   90.00
_cell.angle_beta   90.00
_cell.angle_gamma   90.00
#
_symmetry.space_group_name_H-M   'P 1'
#
loop_
_entity.id
_entity.type
_entity.pdbx_description
1 polymer ?
#
loop_
_entity_poly.entity_id
_entity_poly.type
_entity_poly.pdbx_seq_one_letter_code
_entity_poly.pdbx_strand_id
1 'polypeptide(L)'
;MTESARETAHYLNGKLQVLALIAQGVPFPQGRWIRVASEMVPPSLVQELVLDLFPALHARTLRTVTLLTEFDVQEFEREIANSSRDTASAGGSAPLKGASGTRGGFR
;
A
#
# COMPACT_ATOMS: atom_id res chain seq x y z
N MET A 1 8.63 -3.29 21.18
CA MET A 1 9.35 -2.03 20.94
C MET A 1 9.17 -1.71 19.47
N THR A 2 8.43 -0.65 19.16
CA THR A 2 8.22 -0.20 17.77
C THR A 2 9.52 0.42 17.30
N GLU A 3 10.03 -0.02 16.15
CA GLU A 3 11.25 0.58 15.58
C GLU A 3 10.91 1.97 15.06
N SER A 4 11.67 2.98 15.47
CA SER A 4 11.52 4.37 15.01
C SER A 4 12.65 4.75 14.08
N ALA A 5 12.35 5.67 13.16
CA ALA A 5 13.35 6.23 12.26
C ALA A 5 14.44 6.93 13.08
N ARG A 6 15.69 6.52 12.85
CA ARG A 6 16.85 7.14 13.52
C ARG A 6 17.18 8.53 12.97
N GLU A 7 16.79 8.77 11.72
CA GLU A 7 17.07 10.00 10.96
C GLU A 7 15.92 10.25 9.98
N THR A 8 15.70 11.52 9.62
CA THR A 8 14.75 11.91 8.57
C THR A 8 15.25 11.42 7.21
N ALA A 9 14.51 10.49 6.61
CA ALA A 9 14.95 9.83 5.38
C ALA A 9 13.77 9.29 4.56
N HIS A 10 14.04 9.03 3.30
CA HIS A 10 13.12 8.39 2.37
C HIS A 10 13.21 6.87 2.54
N TYR A 11 12.08 6.25 2.86
CA TYR A 11 11.91 4.82 3.03
C TYR A 11 10.95 4.26 2.00
N LEU A 12 11.30 3.11 1.42
CA LEU A 12 10.48 2.38 0.48
C LEU A 12 9.85 1.16 1.15
N ASN A 13 8.55 0.98 0.95
CA ASN A 13 7.87 -0.27 1.22
C ASN A 13 7.49 -0.94 -0.10
N GLY A 14 8.26 -1.96 -0.51
CA GLY A 14 8.05 -2.65 -1.78
C GLY A 14 6.76 -3.48 -1.86
N LYS A 15 6.16 -3.87 -0.72
CA LYS A 15 4.87 -4.57 -0.70
C LYS A 15 3.69 -3.63 -0.94
N LEU A 16 3.76 -2.44 -0.35
CA LEU A 16 2.74 -1.41 -0.51
C LEU A 16 3.00 -0.53 -1.74
N GLN A 17 4.22 -0.57 -2.29
CA GLN A 17 4.70 0.27 -3.38
C GLN A 17 4.59 1.76 -3.02
N VAL A 18 4.97 2.07 -1.77
CA VAL A 18 4.90 3.41 -1.19
C VAL A 18 6.31 3.89 -0.88
N LEU A 19 6.59 5.14 -1.28
CA LEU A 19 7.76 5.89 -0.87
C LEU A 19 7.35 6.89 0.22
N ALA A 20 7.85 6.73 1.43
CA ALA A 20 7.54 7.59 2.57
C ALA A 20 8.77 8.39 3.02
N LEU A 21 8.65 9.70 3.16
CA LEU A 21 9.61 10.50 3.92
C LEU A 21 9.23 10.41 5.40
N ILE A 22 10.04 9.75 6.20
CA ILE A 22 9.77 9.53 7.63
C ILE A 22 10.74 10.35 8.44
N ALA A 23 10.22 11.22 9.30
CA ALA A 23 11.04 12.07 10.17
C ALA A 23 11.69 11.27 11.31
N GLN A 24 12.84 11.76 11.78
CA GLN A 24 13.51 11.19 12.94
C GLN A 24 12.57 11.09 14.16
N GLY A 25 12.61 9.95 14.85
CA GLY A 25 11.79 9.68 16.04
C GLY A 25 10.39 9.17 15.73
N VAL A 26 9.95 9.23 14.47
CA VAL A 26 8.63 8.71 14.05
C VAL A 26 8.68 7.18 13.94
N PRO A 27 7.69 6.45 14.48
CA PRO A 27 7.62 5.00 14.36
C PRO A 27 7.37 4.57 12.92
N PHE A 28 7.97 3.46 12.50
CA PHE A 28 7.68 2.90 11.18
C PHE A 28 6.25 2.33 11.14
N PRO A 29 5.47 2.61 10.07
CA PRO A 29 4.18 1.96 9.86
C PRO A 29 4.32 0.45 9.69
N GLN A 30 3.24 -0.30 9.86
CA GLN A 30 3.25 -1.75 9.61
C GLN A 30 3.85 -2.12 8.24
N GLY A 31 4.77 -3.08 8.26
CA GLY A 31 5.42 -3.61 7.06
C GLY A 31 6.94 -3.57 7.13
N ARG A 32 7.57 -3.80 5.98
CA ARG A 32 9.04 -3.73 5.84
C ARG A 32 9.39 -2.45 5.09
N TRP A 33 10.12 -1.57 5.75
CA TRP A 33 10.61 -0.30 5.23
C TRP A 33 12.11 -0.38 5.02
N ILE A 34 12.58 0.07 3.86
CA ILE A 34 13.99 0.09 3.49
C ILE A 34 14.40 1.53 3.25
N ARG A 35 15.43 2.00 3.94
CA ARG A 35 16.00 3.33 3.69
C ARG A 35 16.60 3.36 2.29
N VAL A 36 16.16 4.31 1.47
CA VAL A 36 16.66 4.51 0.10
C VAL A 36 17.57 5.73 0.04
N ALA A 37 17.16 6.84 0.65
CA ALA A 37 17.89 8.10 0.59
C ALA A 37 17.65 8.95 1.84
N SER A 38 18.54 9.91 2.12
CA SER A 38 18.32 10.92 3.17
C SER A 38 17.29 11.99 2.73
N GLU A 39 16.84 12.85 3.64
CA GLU A 39 15.88 13.93 3.34
C GLU A 39 16.37 14.92 2.27
N MET A 40 17.69 15.09 2.16
CA MET A 40 18.31 16.03 1.20
C MET A 40 18.07 15.66 -0.26
N VAL A 41 17.65 14.42 -0.54
CA VAL A 41 17.39 13.97 -1.89
C VAL A 41 15.93 14.25 -2.24
N PRO A 42 15.63 14.96 -3.33
CA PRO A 42 14.25 15.25 -3.69
C PRO A 42 13.48 13.97 -4.00
N PRO A 43 12.18 13.90 -3.64
CA PRO A 43 11.38 12.68 -3.77
C PRO A 43 11.26 12.21 -5.22
N SER A 44 11.26 13.12 -6.20
CA SER A 44 11.26 12.78 -7.62
C SER A 44 12.50 11.96 -8.01
N LEU A 45 13.68 12.38 -7.55
CA LEU A 45 14.93 11.66 -7.84
C LEU A 45 14.98 10.32 -7.11
N VAL A 46 14.47 10.26 -5.87
CA VAL A 46 14.34 8.99 -5.15
C VAL A 46 13.39 8.05 -5.87
N GLN A 47 12.29 8.56 -6.42
CA GLN A 47 11.36 7.75 -7.20
C GLN A 47 12.03 7.19 -8.46
N GLU A 48 12.77 8.00 -9.21
CA GLU A 48 13.53 7.53 -10.38
C GLU A 48 14.55 6.45 -9.99
N LEU A 49 15.31 6.66 -8.90
CA LEU A 49 16.25 5.66 -8.38
C LEU A 49 15.55 4.35 -7.99
N VAL A 50 14.40 4.43 -7.32
CA VAL A 50 13.64 3.23 -6.95
C VAL A 50 13.13 2.50 -8.19
N LEU A 51 12.64 3.22 -9.20
CA LEU A 51 12.14 2.66 -10.44
C LEU A 51 13.27 1.98 -11.25
N ASP A 52 14.46 2.60 -11.26
CA ASP A 52 15.66 2.05 -11.89
C ASP A 52 16.14 0.77 -11.18
N LEU A 53 16.21 0.79 -9.84
CA LEU A 53 16.65 -0.35 -9.04
C LEU A 53 15.64 -1.50 -8.98
N PHE A 54 14.34 -1.18 -9.05
CA PHE A 54 13.26 -2.14 -8.93
C PHE A 54 12.29 -2.03 -10.12
N PRO A 55 12.67 -2.56 -11.30
CA PRO A 55 11.83 -2.49 -12.50
C PRO A 55 10.47 -3.22 -12.35
N ALA A 56 10.33 -4.12 -11.37
CA ALA A 56 9.04 -4.71 -11.02
C ALA A 56 8.02 -3.69 -10.45
N LEU A 57 8.50 -2.56 -9.93
CA LEU A 57 7.66 -1.46 -9.44
C LEU A 57 7.23 -0.52 -10.57
N HIS A 58 7.91 -0.55 -11.72
CA HIS A 58 7.61 0.30 -12.88
C HIS A 58 6.21 0.12 -13.47
N ALA A 59 5.61 -1.06 -13.23
CA ALA A 59 4.25 -1.36 -13.68
C ALA A 59 3.16 -0.63 -12.86
N ARG A 60 3.51 -0.02 -11.71
CA ARG A 60 2.55 0.69 -10.84
C ARG A 60 3.13 2.02 -10.36
N THR A 61 2.29 3.05 -10.36
CA THR A 61 2.66 4.36 -9.83
C THR A 61 2.99 4.25 -8.34
N LEU A 62 4.24 4.54 -7.98
CA LEU A 62 4.66 4.59 -6.58
C LEU A 62 3.95 5.75 -5.88
N ARG A 63 3.21 5.46 -4.80
CA ARG A 63 2.57 6.50 -4.00
C ARG A 63 3.63 7.15 -3.12
N THR A 64 3.75 8.47 -3.18
CA THR A 64 4.67 9.23 -2.30
C THR A 64 3.88 9.83 -1.14
N VAL A 65 4.35 9.63 0.08
CA VAL A 65 3.74 10.16 1.31
C VAL A 65 4.80 10.76 2.21
N THR A 66 4.38 11.63 3.12
CA THR A 66 5.27 12.29 4.09
C THR A 66 4.71 12.05 5.49
N LEU A 67 5.49 11.40 6.35
CA LEU A 67 5.13 11.03 7.71
C LEU A 67 6.06 11.74 8.68
N LEU A 68 5.64 12.91 9.16
CA LEU A 68 6.45 13.76 10.04
C LEU A 68 6.12 13.54 11.52
N THR A 69 4.93 13.00 11.80
CA THR A 69 4.42 12.79 13.15
C THR A 69 3.86 11.38 13.32
N GLU A 70 3.70 10.96 14.58
CA GLU A 70 2.99 9.72 14.92
C GLU A 70 1.53 9.72 14.43
N PHE A 71 0.91 10.90 14.30
CA PHE A 71 -0.45 11.04 13.79
C PHE A 71 -0.50 10.73 12.29
N ASP A 72 0.47 11.22 11.52
CA ASP A 72 0.57 10.91 10.09
C ASP A 72 0.70 9.40 9.86
N VAL A 73 1.48 8.72 10.71
CA VAL A 73 1.62 7.25 10.67
C VAL A 73 0.29 6.56 10.92
N GLN A 74 -0.43 6.95 11.97
CA GLN A 74 -1.72 6.36 12.33
C GLN A 74 -2.77 6.55 11.22
N GLU A 75 -2.85 7.74 10.63
CA GLU A 75 -3.76 8.02 9.53
C GLU A 75 -3.39 7.21 8.29
N PHE A 76 -2.10 7.12 7.97
CA PHE A 76 -1.61 6.32 6.85
C PHE A 76 -1.93 4.82 7.03
N GLU A 77 -1.74 4.27 8.24
CA GLU A 77 -2.11 2.89 8.55
C GLU A 77 -3.61 2.65 8.42
N ARG A 78 -4.44 3.60 8.87
CA ARG A 78 -5.89 3.57 8.71
C ARG A 78 -6.30 3.58 7.23
N GLU A 79 -5.67 4.42 6.41
CA GLU A 79 -5.91 4.49 4.96
C GLU A 79 -5.58 3.15 4.26
N ILE A 80 -4.46 2.52 4.61
CA ILE A 80 -4.07 1.23 4.02
C ILE A 80 -5.05 0.11 4.41
N ALA A 81 -5.43 0.06 5.69
CA ALA A 81 -6.40 -0.90 6.18
C ALA A 81 -7.75 -0.76 5.46
N ASN A 82 -8.15 0.48 5.15
CA ASN A 82 -9.39 0.74 4.44
C ASN A 82 -9.27 0.42 2.93
N SER A 83 -8.15 0.77 2.30
CA SER A 83 -7.89 0.48 0.87
C SER A 83 -7.82 -1.03 0.59
N SER A 84 -7.35 -1.82 1.55
CA SER A 84 -7.30 -3.29 1.44
C SER A 84 -8.71 -3.92 1.45
N ARG A 85 -9.67 -3.32 2.18
CA ARG A 85 -11.08 -3.79 2.21
C ARG A 85 -11.79 -3.61 0.88
N ASP A 86 -11.48 -2.55 0.12
CA ASP A 86 -12.09 -2.31 -1.19
C ASP A 86 -11.74 -3.40 -2.21
N THR A 87 -10.52 -3.92 -2.19
CA THR A 87 -10.13 -5.02 -3.08
C THR A 87 -10.76 -6.37 -2.73
N ALA A 88 -11.16 -6.58 -1.47
CA ALA A 88 -11.84 -7.81 -1.03
C ALA A 88 -13.35 -7.80 -1.33
N SER A 89 -13.96 -6.64 -1.60
CA SER A 89 -15.40 -6.50 -1.86
C SER A 89 -15.77 -6.72 -3.34
N ALA A 90 -14.80 -6.71 -4.25
CA ALA A 90 -15.04 -6.94 -5.69
C ALA A 90 -15.21 -8.43 -6.09
N GLY A 91 -15.13 -9.36 -5.13
CA GLY A 91 -15.17 -10.82 -5.39
C GLY A 91 -16.52 -11.52 -5.14
N GLY A 92 -17.58 -10.80 -4.75
CA GLY A 92 -18.81 -11.42 -4.24
C GLY A 92 -20.10 -10.92 -4.89
N SER A 93 -20.37 -11.31 -6.14
CA SER A 93 -21.75 -11.31 -6.67
C SER A 93 -21.92 -12.37 -7.75
N ALA A 94 -22.10 -13.61 -7.29
CA ALA A 94 -22.89 -14.60 -8.01
C ALA A 94 -23.96 -15.12 -7.06
N PRO A 95 -25.25 -14.83 -7.30
CA PRO A 95 -26.31 -15.70 -6.85
C PRO A 95 -26.74 -16.60 -8.01
N LEU A 96 -26.27 -17.85 -7.97
CA LEU A 96 -26.94 -18.98 -8.60
C LEU A 96 -28.21 -19.29 -7.80
N LYS A 97 -29.40 -19.01 -8.34
CA LYS A 97 -30.69 -19.66 -7.99
C LYS A 97 -31.77 -19.22 -9.01
N GLY A 98 -32.61 -20.08 -9.56
CA GLY A 98 -32.87 -21.47 -9.23
C GLY A 98 -33.44 -22.24 -10.41
N ALA A 99 -33.26 -23.56 -10.31
CA ALA A 99 -34.05 -24.54 -11.00
C ALA A 99 -35.53 -24.37 -10.65
N SER A 100 -36.40 -24.48 -11.64
CA SER A 100 -37.76 -24.99 -11.46
C SER A 100 -38.08 -25.84 -12.67
N GLY A 101 -38.04 -27.15 -12.48
CA GLY A 101 -38.62 -28.10 -13.40
C GLY A 101 -40.14 -28.07 -13.30
N THR A 102 -40.81 -28.28 -14.42
CA THR A 102 -42.18 -28.79 -14.45
C THR A 102 -42.26 -29.94 -15.44
N ARG A 103 -42.73 -31.06 -14.89
CA ARG A 103 -43.04 -32.35 -15.52
C ARG A 103 -44.22 -32.25 -16.49
N GLY A 104 -44.19 -33.17 -17.46
CA GLY A 104 -45.39 -33.82 -18.04
C GLY A 104 -45.99 -33.05 -19.21
N GLY A 105 -46.44 -33.67 -20.30
CA GLY A 105 -46.69 -35.07 -20.61
C GLY A 105 -47.77 -35.09 -21.71
N PHE A 106 -47.69 -36.08 -22.61
CA PHE A 106 -48.77 -36.61 -23.46
C PHE A 106 -49.65 -35.60 -24.23
N ARG A 107 -49.48 -35.53 -25.56
CA ARG A 107 -50.19 -36.33 -26.57
C ARG A 107 -49.64 -36.01 -27.96
#